data_AF-A0A7J8SME0-F1
#
_entry.id   AF-A0A7J8SME0-F1
#
_cell.length_a   1.000
_cell.length_b   1.000
_cell.length_c   1.000
_cell.angle_alpha   90.00
_cell.angle_beta   90.00
_cell.angle_gamma   90.00
#
_symmetry.space_group_name_H-M   'P 1'
#
loop_
_entity.id
_entity.type
_entity.pdbx_description
1 polymer ?
#
loop_
_entity_poly.entity_id
_entity_poly.type
_entity_poly.pdbx_seq_one_letter_code
_entity_poly.pdbx_strand_id
1 'polypeptide(L)'
;MEKWGGRPDILVACIGSGSNALGLFHEFKKDEDVRLIGVEAAGFGLDSGKHVATLTRGDVDLYHGAMRNLLQDEEGQILGPHSIGVGPEVSFLKETGWAEFHTATDEAAVAAFIWLCHLEGIFPALEASHALAFLEKLCPTLPNGTKVV
;
A
#
# COMPACT_ATOMS: atom_id res chain seq x y z
N MET A 1 -18.56 10.50 10.05
CA MET A 1 -17.98 11.39 11.09
C MET A 1 -18.58 11.15 12.46
N GLU A 2 -19.91 11.25 12.64
CA GLU A 2 -20.56 11.16 13.96
C GLU A 2 -20.36 9.79 14.67
N LYS A 3 -20.30 8.69 13.91
CA LYS A 3 -20.01 7.34 14.45
C LYS A 3 -18.54 7.08 14.80
N TRP A 4 -17.60 7.89 14.31
CA TRP A 4 -16.14 7.72 14.49
C TRP A 4 -15.52 8.71 15.49
N GLY A 5 -16.36 9.53 16.14
CA GLY A 5 -15.90 10.51 17.14
C GLY A 5 -14.95 11.57 16.57
N GLY A 6 -15.01 11.85 15.26
CA GLY A 6 -14.19 12.86 14.58
C GLY A 6 -13.61 12.40 13.23
N ARG A 7 -12.72 13.22 12.68
CA ARG A 7 -11.93 12.95 11.47
C ARG A 7 -10.74 12.01 11.80
N PRO A 8 -10.27 11.19 10.85
CA PRO A 8 -9.02 10.47 11.01
C PRO A 8 -7.82 11.43 10.93
N ASP A 9 -6.72 11.08 11.58
CA ASP A 9 -5.45 11.80 11.41
C ASP A 9 -4.63 11.17 10.27
N ILE A 10 -4.75 9.85 10.09
CA ILE A 10 -4.01 9.07 9.10
C ILE A 10 -4.94 8.02 8.48
N LEU A 11 -4.88 7.88 7.15
CA LEU A 11 -5.51 6.82 6.38
C LEU A 11 -4.43 5.91 5.78
N VAL A 12 -4.53 4.61 5.98
CA VAL A 12 -3.56 3.61 5.49
C VAL A 12 -4.27 2.58 4.61
N ALA A 13 -3.75 2.34 3.41
CA ALA A 13 -4.33 1.37 2.48
C ALA A 13 -3.26 0.58 1.72
N CYS A 14 -3.56 -0.66 1.39
CA CYS A 14 -2.68 -1.50 0.57
C CYS A 14 -2.78 -1.10 -0.92
N ILE A 15 -1.67 -1.18 -1.63
CA ILE A 15 -1.56 -0.78 -3.03
C ILE A 15 -1.18 -1.98 -3.89
N GLY A 16 -2.19 -2.51 -4.60
CA GLY A 16 -2.02 -3.23 -5.86
C GLY A 16 -2.43 -2.32 -7.01
N SER A 17 -3.60 -2.56 -7.61
CA SER A 17 -4.18 -1.67 -8.63
C SER A 17 -4.54 -0.27 -8.09
N GLY A 18 -4.70 -0.14 -6.78
CA GLY A 18 -4.94 1.12 -6.08
C GLY A 18 -6.41 1.53 -5.97
N SER A 19 -7.36 0.68 -6.38
CA SER A 19 -8.81 0.98 -6.30
C SER A 19 -9.30 1.20 -4.86
N ASN A 20 -8.87 0.35 -3.92
CA ASN A 20 -9.24 0.46 -2.50
C ASN A 20 -8.69 1.77 -1.88
N ALA A 21 -7.42 2.08 -2.17
CA ALA A 21 -6.77 3.28 -1.67
C ALA A 21 -7.37 4.55 -2.26
N LEU A 22 -7.62 4.58 -3.58
CA LEU A 22 -8.29 5.72 -4.21
C LEU A 22 -9.67 5.96 -3.61
N GLY A 23 -10.45 4.89 -3.39
CA GLY A 23 -11.77 4.98 -2.76
C GLY A 23 -11.70 5.56 -1.34
N LEU A 24 -10.72 5.12 -0.54
CA LEU A 24 -10.52 5.60 0.83
C LEU A 24 -10.05 7.06 0.86
N PHE A 25 -9.08 7.40 0.02
CA PHE A 25 -8.40 8.70 0.05
C PHE A 25 -9.22 9.81 -0.60
N HIS A 26 -10.06 9.50 -1.60
CA HIS A 26 -10.71 10.51 -2.44
C HIS A 26 -11.44 11.62 -1.66
N GLU A 27 -12.09 11.27 -0.56
CA GLU A 27 -12.82 12.23 0.29
C GLU A 27 -11.88 13.21 1.01
N PHE A 28 -10.69 12.76 1.39
CA PHE A 28 -9.73 13.50 2.21
C PHE A 28 -8.61 14.15 1.38
N LYS A 29 -8.73 14.15 0.05
CA LYS A 29 -7.66 14.63 -0.84
C LYS A 29 -7.28 16.09 -0.74
N LYS A 30 -8.18 16.91 -0.19
CA LYS A 30 -7.99 18.36 0.01
C LYS A 30 -7.68 18.71 1.45
N ASP A 31 -7.61 17.70 2.30
CA ASP A 31 -7.47 17.86 3.73
C ASP A 31 -6.00 17.72 4.10
N GLU A 32 -5.29 18.84 4.12
CA GLU A 32 -3.84 18.88 4.39
C GLU A 32 -3.47 18.37 5.80
N ASP A 33 -4.45 18.30 6.70
CA ASP A 33 -4.30 17.76 8.05
C ASP A 33 -4.41 16.23 8.13
N VAL A 34 -4.86 15.56 7.05
CA VAL A 34 -5.02 14.11 7.00
C VAL A 34 -3.91 13.49 6.16
N ARG A 35 -3.11 12.62 6.78
CA ARG A 35 -2.05 11.90 6.08
C ARG A 35 -2.63 10.70 5.33
N LEU A 36 -2.25 10.56 4.07
CA LEU A 36 -2.73 9.49 3.18
C LEU A 36 -1.54 8.57 2.87
N ILE A 37 -1.62 7.31 3.27
CA ILE A 37 -0.50 6.37 3.20
C ILE A 37 -0.88 5.13 2.40
N GLY A 38 -0.26 4.96 1.23
CA GLY A 38 -0.31 3.74 0.43
C GLY A 38 0.84 2.79 0.77
N VAL A 39 0.55 1.50 0.93
CA VAL A 39 1.56 0.46 1.20
C VAL A 39 1.61 -0.55 0.06
N GLU A 40 2.71 -0.57 -0.69
CA GLU A 40 2.96 -1.56 -1.75
C GLU A 40 3.58 -2.85 -1.23
N ALA A 41 3.34 -3.94 -1.95
CA ALA A 41 4.01 -5.20 -1.69
C ALA A 41 5.45 -5.22 -2.22
N ALA A 42 6.40 -5.43 -1.31
CA ALA A 42 7.81 -5.59 -1.60
C ALA A 42 8.23 -7.04 -1.87
N GLY A 43 7.31 -8.02 -1.87
CA GLY A 43 7.67 -9.43 -2.08
C GLY A 43 8.71 -9.92 -1.07
N PHE A 44 9.82 -10.47 -1.57
CA PHE A 44 10.99 -10.86 -0.76
C PHE A 44 11.92 -9.70 -0.37
N GLY A 45 11.52 -8.46 -0.66
CA GLY A 45 12.30 -7.25 -0.45
C GLY A 45 12.70 -6.60 -1.78
N LEU A 46 12.90 -5.28 -1.74
CA LEU A 46 13.17 -4.47 -2.95
C LEU A 46 14.47 -4.87 -3.65
N ASP A 47 15.48 -5.31 -2.90
CA ASP A 47 16.80 -5.66 -3.47
C ASP A 47 16.86 -7.11 -3.99
N SER A 48 15.80 -7.89 -3.76
CA SER A 48 15.74 -9.30 -4.19
C SER A 48 15.43 -9.47 -5.68
N GLY A 49 14.96 -8.41 -6.34
CA GLY A 49 14.38 -8.47 -7.69
C GLY A 49 13.05 -9.24 -7.78
N LYS A 50 12.52 -9.73 -6.66
CA LYS A 50 11.25 -10.48 -6.57
C LYS A 50 10.25 -9.69 -5.73
N HIS A 51 9.65 -8.67 -6.35
CA HIS A 51 8.68 -7.78 -5.71
C HIS A 51 7.61 -7.27 -6.70
N VAL A 52 6.61 -6.54 -6.20
CA VAL A 52 5.57 -5.86 -7.01
C VAL A 52 5.55 -4.34 -6.76
N ALA A 53 6.57 -3.80 -6.08
CA ALA A 53 6.70 -2.38 -5.72
C ALA A 53 7.02 -1.49 -6.94
N THR A 54 6.03 -1.37 -7.80
CA THR A 54 6.10 -0.73 -9.12
C THR A 54 6.08 0.79 -9.00
N LEU A 55 5.41 1.37 -8.00
CA LEU A 55 5.55 2.79 -7.70
C LEU A 55 6.95 3.09 -7.16
N THR A 56 7.56 2.16 -6.43
CA THR A 56 8.88 2.37 -5.83
C THR A 56 10.02 2.21 -6.84
N ARG A 57 9.95 1.21 -7.74
CA ARG A 57 11.07 0.78 -8.61
C ARG A 57 10.74 0.74 -10.12
N GLY A 58 9.50 1.02 -10.51
CA GLY A 58 9.07 0.94 -11.91
C GLY A 58 9.28 2.23 -12.70
N ASP A 59 9.22 2.07 -14.03
CA ASP A 59 9.27 3.13 -15.02
C ASP A 59 7.90 3.34 -15.67
N VAL A 60 7.60 4.56 -16.13
CA VAL A 60 6.32 4.89 -16.77
C VAL A 60 6.30 4.37 -18.21
N ASP A 61 5.35 3.50 -18.54
CA ASP A 61 5.11 3.02 -19.92
C ASP A 61 3.63 2.65 -20.19
N LEU A 62 3.31 2.34 -21.44
CA LEU A 62 1.98 1.93 -21.89
C LEU A 62 1.80 0.41 -21.75
N TYR A 63 0.88 0.01 -20.89
CA TYR A 63 0.50 -1.40 -20.73
C TYR A 63 -1.01 -1.56 -20.64
N HIS A 64 -1.55 -2.54 -21.36
CA HIS A 64 -2.98 -2.80 -21.48
C HIS A 64 -3.82 -1.53 -21.79
N GLY A 65 -3.29 -0.63 -22.63
CA GLY A 65 -4.00 0.57 -23.09
C GLY A 65 -4.01 1.75 -22.11
N ALA A 66 -3.18 1.74 -21.06
CA ALA A 66 -3.04 2.85 -20.12
C ALA A 66 -1.57 3.11 -19.77
N MET A 67 -1.21 4.39 -19.58
CA MET A 67 0.10 4.79 -19.04
C MET A 67 0.15 4.49 -17.54
N ARG A 68 1.16 3.73 -17.10
CA ARG A 68 1.33 3.29 -15.71
C ARG A 68 2.81 3.08 -15.40
N ASN A 69 3.18 3.05 -14.12
CA ASN A 69 4.48 2.56 -13.72
C ASN A 69 4.55 1.05 -13.97
N LEU A 70 5.68 0.49 -14.40
CA LEU A 70 5.85 -0.93 -14.69
C LEU A 70 7.24 -1.38 -14.29
N LEU A 71 7.35 -2.65 -13.88
CA LEU A 71 8.66 -3.30 -13.75
C LEU A 71 8.98 -3.92 -15.11
N GLN A 72 10.01 -3.38 -15.76
CA GLN A 72 10.44 -3.80 -17.08
C GLN A 72 11.95 -3.91 -17.15
N ASP A 73 12.44 -4.72 -18.08
CA ASP A 73 13.86 -4.74 -18.43
C ASP A 73 14.23 -3.62 -19.40
N GLU A 74 15.51 -3.57 -19.80
CA GLU A 74 16.03 -2.57 -20.72
C GLU A 74 15.41 -2.64 -22.13
N GLU A 75 14.77 -3.77 -22.48
CA GLU A 75 14.07 -3.97 -23.75
C GLU A 75 12.57 -3.66 -23.66
N GLY A 76 12.09 -3.19 -22.50
CA GLY A 76 10.68 -2.90 -22.23
C GLY A 76 9.82 -4.15 -22.05
N GLN A 77 10.42 -5.32 -21.79
CA GLN A 77 9.67 -6.53 -21.46
C GLN A 77 9.24 -6.49 -20.01
N ILE A 78 7.97 -6.84 -19.76
CA ILE A 78 7.41 -6.86 -18.43
C ILE A 78 8.06 -7.96 -17.59
N LEU A 79 8.67 -7.55 -16.47
CA LEU A 79 9.23 -8.48 -15.50
C LEU A 79 8.11 -9.16 -14.73
N GLY A 80 8.25 -10.46 -14.47
CA GLY A 80 7.29 -11.24 -13.68
C GLY A 80 7.27 -10.76 -12.21
N PRO A 81 6.21 -10.06 -11.76
CA PRO A 81 6.17 -9.53 -10.41
C PRO A 81 5.91 -10.66 -9.40
N HIS A 82 6.43 -10.50 -8.19
CA HIS A 82 6.28 -11.50 -7.12
C HIS A 82 5.81 -10.88 -5.81
N SER A 83 4.64 -11.30 -5.33
CA SER A 83 4.18 -11.09 -3.95
C SER A 83 3.07 -12.09 -3.63
N ILE A 84 2.88 -12.34 -2.34
CA ILE A 84 1.68 -13.01 -1.83
C ILE A 84 0.48 -12.06 -1.87
N GLY A 85 -0.55 -12.42 -2.61
CA GLY A 85 -1.84 -11.72 -2.64
C GLY A 85 -1.89 -10.48 -3.55
N VAL A 86 -0.79 -9.78 -3.82
CA VAL A 86 -0.82 -8.60 -4.70
C VAL A 86 -0.50 -8.98 -6.15
N GLY A 87 -1.50 -8.83 -7.03
CA GLY A 87 -1.35 -9.04 -8.47
C GLY A 87 -0.52 -7.95 -9.17
N PRO A 88 -0.12 -8.17 -10.44
CA PRO A 88 0.74 -7.28 -11.23
C PRO A 88 0.13 -5.90 -11.53
N GLU A 89 -1.13 -5.66 -11.19
CA GLU A 89 -1.83 -4.45 -11.61
C GLU A 89 -1.24 -3.22 -10.92
N VAL A 90 -0.56 -2.38 -11.69
CA VAL A 90 0.12 -1.19 -11.18
C VAL A 90 -0.82 0.02 -11.08
N SER A 91 -0.65 0.78 -10.00
CA SER A 91 -1.36 2.02 -9.74
C SER A 91 -0.66 3.26 -10.34
N PHE A 92 -1.44 4.29 -10.66
CA PHE A 92 -0.97 5.61 -11.12
C PHE A 92 -0.86 6.63 -9.96
N LEU A 93 -1.17 6.22 -8.73
CA LEU A 93 -1.37 7.15 -7.62
C LEU A 93 -0.11 7.96 -7.23
N LYS A 94 1.10 7.48 -7.49
CA LYS A 94 2.34 8.20 -7.13
C LYS A 94 2.46 9.58 -7.77
N GLU A 95 2.01 9.75 -9.01
CA GLU A 95 2.19 11.01 -9.76
C GLU A 95 1.33 12.15 -9.22
N THR A 96 0.34 11.83 -8.40
CA THR A 96 -0.64 12.81 -7.95
C THR A 96 -0.16 13.65 -6.75
N GLY A 97 0.85 13.19 -5.99
CA GLY A 97 1.53 13.96 -4.95
C GLY A 97 0.79 14.20 -3.63
N TRP A 98 -0.44 13.68 -3.46
CA TRP A 98 -1.25 13.86 -2.24
C TRP A 98 -1.16 12.68 -1.26
N ALA A 99 -0.39 11.63 -1.55
CA ALA A 99 -0.21 10.48 -0.68
C ALA A 99 1.26 10.07 -0.55
N GLU A 100 1.61 9.54 0.63
CA GLU A 100 2.88 8.93 0.96
C GLU A 100 2.84 7.44 0.55
N PHE A 101 3.92 6.93 -0.05
CA PHE A 101 4.01 5.52 -0.45
C PHE A 101 5.13 4.82 0.30
N HIS A 102 4.78 3.71 0.95
CA HIS A 102 5.69 2.83 1.67
C HIS A 102 5.57 1.41 1.14
N THR A 103 6.41 0.51 1.66
CA THR A 103 6.41 -0.89 1.26
C THR A 103 6.41 -1.83 2.46
N ALA A 104 5.83 -3.01 2.28
CA ALA A 104 5.85 -4.11 3.24
C ALA A 104 6.24 -5.40 2.52
N THR A 105 7.06 -6.23 3.14
CA THR A 105 7.47 -7.53 2.58
C THR A 105 6.39 -8.58 2.83
N ASP A 106 6.42 -9.66 2.05
CA ASP A 106 5.51 -10.80 2.22
C ASP A 106 5.62 -11.39 3.64
N GLU A 107 6.82 -11.47 4.20
CA GLU A 107 7.04 -11.93 5.58
C GLU A 107 6.33 -11.03 6.61
N ALA A 108 6.45 -9.71 6.46
CA ALA A 108 5.78 -8.76 7.34
C ALA A 108 4.25 -8.84 7.19
N ALA A 109 3.74 -9.04 5.97
CA ALA A 109 2.31 -9.22 5.73
C ALA A 109 1.77 -10.50 6.39
N VAL A 110 2.49 -11.63 6.31
CA VAL A 110 2.10 -12.86 7.02
C VAL A 110 2.12 -12.67 8.53
N ALA A 111 3.13 -11.99 9.06
CA ALA A 111 3.21 -11.70 10.49
C ALA A 111 1.99 -10.86 10.95
N ALA A 112 1.65 -9.81 10.22
CA ALA A 112 0.49 -8.97 10.50
C ALA A 112 -0.85 -9.72 10.38
N PHE A 113 -0.97 -10.61 9.40
CA PHE A 113 -2.13 -11.50 9.26
C PHE A 113 -2.31 -12.34 10.53
N ILE A 114 -1.25 -13.03 10.96
CA ILE A 114 -1.29 -13.92 12.14
C ILE A 114 -1.60 -13.10 13.40
N TRP A 115 -1.01 -11.91 13.51
CA TRP A 115 -1.22 -11.02 14.64
C TRP A 115 -2.69 -10.58 14.76
N LEU A 116 -3.31 -10.14 13.66
CA LEU A 116 -4.72 -9.76 13.65
C LEU A 116 -5.64 -10.95 13.97
N CYS A 117 -5.32 -12.14 13.46
CA CYS A 117 -6.06 -13.35 13.77
C CYS A 117 -6.05 -13.64 15.28
N HIS A 118 -4.90 -13.48 15.94
CA HIS A 118 -4.78 -13.74 17.37
C HIS A 118 -5.37 -12.65 18.26
N LEU A 119 -5.28 -11.38 17.86
CA LEU A 119 -5.79 -10.27 18.66
C LEU A 119 -7.30 -10.08 18.53
N GLU A 120 -7.80 -10.08 17.30
CA GLU A 120 -9.17 -9.66 16.98
C GLU A 120 -10.03 -10.80 16.43
N GLY A 121 -9.45 -11.98 16.16
CA GLY A 121 -10.17 -13.09 15.53
C GLY A 121 -10.58 -12.82 14.08
N ILE A 122 -9.99 -11.81 13.44
CA ILE A 122 -10.26 -11.41 12.06
C ILE A 122 -9.18 -12.03 11.17
N PHE A 123 -9.61 -12.67 10.07
CA PHE A 123 -8.73 -13.26 9.06
C PHE A 123 -8.69 -12.31 7.85
N PRO A 124 -7.68 -11.41 7.75
CA PRO A 124 -7.64 -10.41 6.70
C PRO A 124 -7.20 -11.00 5.36
N ALA A 125 -7.52 -10.31 4.26
CA ALA A 125 -6.86 -10.61 2.98
C ALA A 125 -5.35 -10.34 3.09
N LEU A 126 -4.52 -11.09 2.36
CA LEU A 126 -3.05 -10.89 2.41
C LEU A 126 -2.65 -9.52 1.84
N GLU A 127 -3.42 -9.00 0.88
CA GLU A 127 -3.31 -7.64 0.36
C GLU A 127 -3.49 -6.62 1.49
N ALA A 128 -4.59 -6.72 2.23
CA ALA A 128 -4.87 -5.82 3.37
C ALA A 128 -3.83 -5.98 4.49
N SER A 129 -3.26 -7.17 4.63
CA SER A 129 -2.23 -7.45 5.63
C SER A 129 -0.94 -6.67 5.40
N HIS A 130 -0.65 -6.25 4.17
CA HIS A 130 0.48 -5.34 3.89
C HIS A 130 0.29 -3.97 4.54
N ALA A 131 -0.93 -3.41 4.50
CA ALA A 131 -1.24 -2.15 5.17
C ALA A 131 -1.10 -2.27 6.69
N LEU A 132 -1.58 -3.39 7.26
CA LEU A 132 -1.46 -3.68 8.69
C LEU A 132 -0.01 -3.88 9.12
N ALA A 133 0.81 -4.55 8.30
CA ALA A 133 2.23 -4.75 8.58
C ALA A 133 2.99 -3.43 8.70
N PHE A 134 2.57 -2.40 7.96
CA PHE A 134 3.17 -1.08 8.07
C PHE A 134 2.87 -0.39 9.41
N LEU A 135 1.77 -0.75 10.09
CA LEU A 135 1.40 -0.14 11.38
C LEU A 135 2.45 -0.39 12.47
N GLU A 136 3.16 -1.52 12.45
CA GLU A 136 4.25 -1.79 13.39
C GLU A 136 5.38 -0.76 13.29
N LYS A 137 5.62 -0.21 12.09
CA LYS A 137 6.61 0.84 11.85
C LYS A 137 6.04 2.24 12.11
N LEU A 138 4.77 2.44 11.77
CA LEU A 138 4.12 3.74 11.85
C LEU A 138 3.77 4.10 13.30
N CYS A 139 3.05 3.25 14.03
CA CYS A 139 2.48 3.58 15.33
C CYS A 139 3.50 4.04 16.39
N PRO A 140 4.72 3.48 16.50
CA PRO A 140 5.73 3.98 17.45
C PRO A 140 6.19 5.42 17.19
N THR A 141 5.96 5.95 15.99
CA THR A 141 6.33 7.33 15.62
C THR A 141 5.23 8.36 15.91
N LEU A 142 4.03 7.90 16.27
CA LEU A 142 2.85 8.74 16.44
C LEU A 142 2.65 9.15 17.90
N PRO A 143 2.11 10.35 18.16
CA PRO A 143 1.62 10.73 19.47
C PRO A 143 0.51 9.79 19.97
N ASN A 144 0.41 9.63 21.28
CA ASN A 144 -0.71 8.91 21.88
C ASN A 144 -2.04 9.60 21.54
N GLY A 145 -3.02 8.83 21.09
CA GLY A 145 -4.36 9.32 20.73
C GLY A 145 -4.56 9.63 19.25
N THR A 146 -3.52 9.50 18.42
CA THR A 146 -3.65 9.60 16.95
C THR A 146 -4.58 8.51 16.41
N LYS A 147 -5.51 8.91 15.54
CA LYS A 147 -6.51 8.05 14.91
C LYS A 147 -6.02 7.59 13.54
N VAL A 148 -5.65 6.33 13.47
CA VAL A 148 -5.25 5.64 12.23
C VAL A 148 -6.42 4.80 11.74
N VAL A 149 -6.73 4.91 10.45
CA VAL A 149 -7.81 4.19 9.76
C VAL A 149 -7.25 3.38 8.61
#